data_AF-A0A846NBP9-F1
#
_entry.id   AF-A0A846NBP9-F1
#
_cell.length_a   1.000
_cell.length_b   1.000
_cell.length_c   1.000
_cell.angle_alpha   90.00
_cell.angle_beta   90.00
_cell.angle_gamma   90.00
#
_symmetry.space_group_name_H-M   'P 1'
#
loop_
_entity.id
_entity.type
_entity.pdbx_description
1 polymer ?
#
loop_
_entity_poly.entity_id
_entity_poly.type
_entity_poly.pdbx_seq_one_letter_code
_entity_poly.pdbx_strand_id
1 'polypeptide(L)'
;MNVIRIKIEIRIQPEGEASKIDLNFGYKNFLAVALAVLSFLILLSAVSLSFIPLLAIIPLIMLMQILGSGAVTSFAASMSEFLLLLEKSHAKEQLDEARRRWQADARGISDLYERLVAAHTEIWGHTRVLEYKISEYTEQGLTKEEAIRKVAEEEGTLRSR
;
A
#
# COMPACT_ATOMS: atom_id res chain seq x y z
N MET A 1 29.06 6.24 -26.60
CA MET A 1 27.82 5.52 -26.29
C MET A 1 27.09 6.28 -25.18
N ASN A 2 26.02 7.02 -25.49
CA ASN A 2 25.27 7.77 -24.48
C ASN A 2 24.31 6.81 -23.77
N VAL A 3 24.52 6.59 -22.47
CA VAL A 3 23.64 5.78 -21.63
C VAL A 3 22.41 6.61 -21.27
N ILE A 4 21.23 6.17 -21.69
CA ILE A 4 19.95 6.81 -21.32
C ILE A 4 19.72 6.52 -19.83
N ARG A 5 19.73 7.58 -19.00
CA ARG A 5 19.54 7.48 -17.55
C ARG A 5 18.13 7.96 -17.19
N ILE A 6 17.28 7.04 -16.74
CA ILE A 6 15.95 7.37 -16.22
C ILE A 6 16.10 7.76 -14.75
N LYS A 7 15.60 8.94 -14.36
CA LYS A 7 15.56 9.38 -12.96
C LYS A 7 14.17 9.10 -12.40
N ILE A 8 14.12 8.45 -11.25
CA ILE A 8 12.88 8.20 -10.49
C ILE A 8 12.98 9.05 -9.23
N GLU A 9 12.05 9.99 -9.04
CA GLU A 9 11.91 10.78 -7.83
C GLU A 9 10.76 10.20 -7.02
N ILE A 10 11.06 9.70 -5.81
CA ILE A 10 10.07 9.10 -4.90
C ILE A 10 9.75 10.14 -3.84
N ARG A 11 8.49 10.58 -3.78
CA ARG A 11 8.02 11.53 -2.77
C ARG A 11 7.00 10.84 -1.88
N ILE A 12 7.29 10.77 -0.59
CA ILE A 12 6.41 10.17 0.41
C ILE A 12 5.73 11.33 1.15
N GLN A 13 4.40 11.41 1.03
CA GLN A 13 3.59 12.41 1.73
C GLN A 13 2.71 11.71 2.78
N PRO A 14 2.76 12.14 4.05
CA PRO A 14 1.85 11.63 5.06
C PRO A 14 0.43 12.19 4.82
N GLU A 15 -0.55 11.30 4.66
CA GLU A 15 -1.96 11.62 4.41
C GLU A 15 -2.81 10.92 5.48
N GLY A 16 -2.89 11.52 6.67
CA GLY A 16 -3.62 10.97 7.81
C GLY A 16 -2.99 9.68 8.34
N GLU A 17 -3.73 8.57 8.29
CA GLU A 17 -3.27 7.23 8.68
C GLU A 17 -2.52 6.48 7.57
N ALA A 18 -2.56 6.99 6.33
CA ALA A 18 -1.90 6.40 5.17
C ALA A 18 -0.73 7.25 4.67
N SER A 19 0.22 6.65 3.97
CA SER A 19 1.31 7.35 3.30
C SER A 19 1.16 7.24 1.80
N LYS A 20 1.00 8.38 1.13
CA LYS A 20 0.92 8.45 -0.33
C LYS A 20 2.33 8.50 -0.91
N ILE A 21 2.66 7.57 -1.80
CA ILE A 21 3.95 7.51 -2.48
C ILE A 21 3.75 7.97 -3.92
N ASP A 22 4.20 9.18 -4.23
CA ASP A 22 4.21 9.70 -5.60
C ASP A 22 5.54 9.34 -6.27
N LEU A 23 5.44 8.63 -7.40
CA LEU A 23 6.57 8.22 -8.23
C LEU A 23 6.61 9.11 -9.47
N ASN A 24 7.57 10.02 -9.54
CA ASN A 24 7.76 10.88 -10.69
C ASN A 24 8.93 10.39 -11.56
N PHE A 25 8.62 10.04 -12.81
CA PHE A 25 9.61 9.56 -13.76
C PHE A 25 10.07 10.70 -14.67
N GLY A 26 11.34 11.07 -14.58
CA GLY A 26 11.93 12.16 -15.35
C GLY A 26 12.30 11.75 -16.78
N TYR A 27 11.38 11.91 -17.75
CA TYR A 27 11.62 11.58 -19.16
C TYR A 27 12.16 12.74 -20.03
N LYS A 28 12.47 13.91 -19.44
CA LYS A 28 12.82 15.13 -20.18
C LYS A 28 13.95 14.91 -21.21
N ASN A 29 15.02 14.22 -20.82
CA ASN A 29 16.16 13.96 -21.71
C ASN A 29 15.83 12.93 -22.80
N PHE A 30 14.98 11.96 -22.49
CA PHE A 30 14.53 10.95 -23.45
C PHE A 30 13.63 11.56 -24.53
N LEU A 31 12.72 12.46 -24.12
CA LEU A 31 11.82 13.17 -25.01
C LEU A 31 12.56 14.15 -25.93
N ALA A 32 13.58 14.84 -25.41
CA ALA A 32 14.44 15.71 -26.22
C ALA A 32 15.23 14.93 -27.28
N VAL A 33 15.79 13.77 -26.92
CA VAL A 33 16.51 12.89 -27.87
C VAL A 33 15.56 12.34 -28.93
N ALA A 34 14.35 11.92 -28.55
CA ALA A 34 13.35 11.43 -29.51
C ALA A 34 12.94 12.50 -30.52
N LEU A 35 12.73 13.75 -30.08
CA LEU A 35 12.44 14.89 -30.96
C LEU A 35 13.60 15.21 -31.91
N ALA A 36 14.84 15.15 -31.42
CA ALA A 36 16.02 15.35 -32.25
C ALA A 36 16.15 14.27 -33.34
N VAL A 37 15.88 13.00 -33.00
CA VAL A 37 15.86 11.90 -33.97
C VAL A 37 14.72 12.06 -34.98
N LEU A 38 13.52 12.42 -34.52
CA LEU A 38 12.36 12.62 -35.40
C LEU A 38 12.61 13.74 -36.42
N SER A 39 13.09 14.90 -35.94
CA SER A 39 13.43 16.04 -36.81
C SER A 39 14.51 15.69 -37.82
N PHE A 40 15.53 14.93 -37.41
CA PHE A 40 16.56 14.43 -38.31
C PHE A 40 16.00 13.50 -39.40
N LEU A 41 15.11 12.57 -39.05
CA LEU A 41 14.49 11.65 -40.01
C LEU A 41 13.60 12.37 -41.03
N ILE A 42 12.85 13.37 -40.58
CA ILE A 42 12.01 14.21 -41.46
C ILE A 42 12.90 14.98 -42.44
N LEU A 43 13.97 15.61 -41.94
CA LEU A 43 14.91 16.36 -42.76
C LEU A 43 15.60 15.45 -43.79
N LEU A 44 16.03 14.26 -43.36
CA LEU A 44 16.68 13.27 -44.22
C LEU A 44 15.72 12.77 -45.30
N SER A 45 14.44 12.58 -44.99
CA SER A 45 13.41 12.22 -45.97
C SER A 45 13.18 13.32 -47.00
N ALA A 46 13.12 14.58 -46.58
CA ALA A 46 12.96 15.73 -47.47
C ALA A 46 14.15 15.90 -48.43
N VAL A 47 15.39 15.71 -47.94
CA VAL A 47 16.61 15.83 -48.75
C VAL A 47 16.79 14.65 -49.70
N SER A 48 16.51 13.43 -49.24
CA SER A 48 16.64 12.22 -50.06
C SER A 48 15.48 11.99 -51.02
N LEU A 49 14.44 12.84 -50.97
CA LEU A 49 13.18 12.72 -51.72
C LEU A 49 12.56 11.31 -51.60
N SER A 50 12.83 10.62 -50.48
CA SER A 50 12.53 9.22 -50.26
C SER A 50 11.74 9.04 -48.98
N PHE A 51 10.78 8.11 -48.99
CA PHE A 51 9.97 7.77 -47.82
C PHE A 51 10.64 6.74 -46.89
N ILE A 52 11.75 6.14 -47.31
CA ILE A 52 12.49 5.11 -46.54
C ILE A 52 12.86 5.58 -45.13
N PRO A 53 13.32 6.83 -44.88
CA PRO A 53 13.63 7.30 -43.53
C PRO A 53 12.42 7.37 -42.60
N LEU A 54 11.20 7.51 -43.14
CA LEU A 54 9.96 7.54 -42.34
C LEU A 54 9.62 6.16 -41.77
N LEU A 55 10.00 5.07 -42.44
CA LEU A 55 9.82 3.71 -41.91
C LEU A 55 10.61 3.48 -40.62
N ALA A 56 11.71 4.21 -40.41
CA ALA A 56 12.50 4.15 -39.18
C ALA A 56 11.77 4.73 -37.95
N ILE A 57 10.64 5.42 -38.13
CA ILE A 57 9.81 5.96 -37.03
C ILE A 57 9.04 4.84 -36.32
N ILE A 58 8.66 3.77 -37.02
CA ILE A 58 7.88 2.66 -36.46
C ILE A 58 8.60 1.98 -35.27
N PRO A 59 9.86 1.54 -35.39
CA PRO A 59 10.58 0.96 -34.25
C PRO A 59 10.82 1.97 -33.12
N LEU A 60 10.91 3.27 -33.42
CA LEU A 60 11.06 4.32 -32.40
C LEU A 60 9.79 4.47 -31.54
N ILE A 61 8.61 4.44 -32.18
CA ILE A 61 7.31 4.45 -31.47
C ILE A 61 7.14 3.18 -30.64
N MET A 62 7.49 2.02 -31.20
CA MET A 62 7.42 0.75 -30.50
C MET A 62 8.33 0.73 -29.25
N LEU A 63 9.55 1.26 -29.36
CA LEU A 63 10.48 1.39 -28.23
C LEU A 63 9.95 2.33 -27.14
N MET A 64 9.31 3.44 -27.51
CA MET A 64 8.64 4.37 -26.58
C MET A 64 7.53 3.68 -25.79
N GLN A 65 6.72 2.84 -26.43
CA GLN A 65 5.66 2.09 -25.73
C GLN A 65 6.25 1.06 -24.77
N ILE A 66 7.28 0.31 -25.18
CA ILE A 66 7.94 -0.70 -24.33
C ILE A 66 8.60 -0.07 -23.10
N LEU A 67 9.31 1.06 -23.27
CA LEU A 67 9.94 1.77 -22.15
C LEU A 67 8.93 2.47 -21.23
N GLY A 68 7.83 2.97 -21.79
CA GLY A 68 6.85 3.79 -21.05
C GLY A 68 5.81 2.97 -20.30
N SER A 69 5.22 1.95 -20.93
CA SER A 69 4.08 1.24 -20.35
C SER A 69 4.49 -0.02 -19.58
N GLY A 70 5.41 -0.83 -20.12
CA GLY A 70 5.75 -2.13 -19.54
C GLY A 70 6.50 -2.02 -18.22
N ALA A 71 7.55 -1.22 -18.18
CA ALA A 71 8.39 -1.07 -16.97
C ALA A 71 7.67 -0.33 -15.84
N VAL A 72 6.85 0.68 -16.17
CA VAL A 72 6.13 1.47 -15.16
C VAL A 72 4.97 0.68 -14.58
N THR A 73 4.19 -0.03 -15.41
CA THR A 73 3.07 -0.84 -14.91
C THR A 73 3.55 -2.04 -14.11
N SER A 74 4.62 -2.73 -14.53
CA SER A 74 5.22 -3.83 -13.78
C SER A 74 5.82 -3.35 -12.45
N PHE A 75 6.51 -2.21 -12.43
CA PHE A 75 7.03 -1.63 -11.20
C PHE A 75 5.90 -1.23 -10.25
N ALA A 76 4.86 -0.55 -10.75
CA ALA A 76 3.70 -0.17 -9.95
C ALA A 76 2.95 -1.38 -9.38
N ALA A 77 2.77 -2.44 -10.18
CA ALA A 77 2.17 -3.69 -9.73
C ALA A 77 3.00 -4.37 -8.63
N SER A 78 4.32 -4.47 -8.83
CA SER A 78 5.23 -5.04 -7.84
C SER A 78 5.24 -4.21 -6.55
N MET A 79 5.27 -2.88 -6.65
CA MET A 79 5.19 -1.99 -5.49
C MET A 79 3.87 -2.17 -4.74
N SER A 80 2.74 -2.28 -5.44
CA SER A 80 1.44 -2.54 -4.81
C SER A 80 1.43 -3.87 -4.06
N GLU A 81 2.01 -4.92 -4.64
CA GLU A 81 2.13 -6.22 -4.01
C GLU A 81 3.02 -6.16 -2.75
N PHE A 82 4.17 -5.49 -2.84
CA PHE A 82 5.07 -5.29 -1.70
C PHE A 82 4.40 -4.50 -0.57
N LEU A 83 3.68 -3.43 -0.89
CA LEU A 83 2.96 -2.62 0.11
C LEU A 83 1.88 -3.44 0.82
N LEU A 84 1.11 -4.24 0.07
CA LEU A 84 0.10 -5.11 0.65
C LEU A 84 0.73 -6.19 1.55
N LEU A 85 1.90 -6.70 1.15
CA LEU A 85 2.64 -7.68 1.95
C LEU A 85 3.18 -7.07 3.25
N LEU A 86 3.68 -5.83 3.17
CA LEU A 86 4.13 -5.04 4.33
C LEU A 86 2.99 -4.76 5.30
N GLU A 87 1.85 -4.31 4.81
CA GLU A 87 0.65 -4.06 5.60
C GLU A 87 0.22 -5.35 6.33
N LYS A 88 0.16 -6.46 5.61
CA LYS A 88 -0.17 -7.77 6.19
C LYS A 88 0.86 -8.22 7.23
N SER A 89 2.15 -7.99 6.99
CA SER A 89 3.19 -8.35 7.97
C SER A 89 3.13 -7.49 9.22
N HIS A 90 2.88 -6.18 9.08
CA HIS A 90 2.75 -5.27 10.21
C HIS A 90 1.50 -5.57 11.03
N ALA A 91 0.36 -5.85 10.38
CA ALA A 91 -0.86 -6.25 11.08
C ALA A 91 -0.63 -7.53 11.90
N LYS A 92 0.11 -8.49 11.33
CA LYS A 92 0.47 -9.73 12.02
C LYS A 92 1.42 -9.47 13.21
N GLU A 93 2.42 -8.63 13.03
CA GLU A 93 3.36 -8.26 14.09
C GLU A 93 2.63 -7.58 15.26
N GLN A 94 1.74 -6.62 14.99
CA GLN A 94 0.93 -5.98 16.01
C GLN A 94 0.04 -6.97 16.77
N LEU A 95 -0.56 -7.93 16.06
CA LEU A 95 -1.36 -8.98 16.68
C LEU A 95 -0.50 -9.88 17.59
N ASP A 96 0.70 -10.26 17.14
CA ASP A 96 1.62 -11.09 17.92
C ASP A 96 2.13 -10.33 19.16
N GLU A 97 2.38 -9.03 19.07
CA GLU A 97 2.71 -8.18 20.23
C GLU A 97 1.54 -8.05 21.20
N ALA A 98 0.32 -7.83 20.71
CA ALA A 98 -0.88 -7.78 21.53
C ALA A 98 -1.09 -9.10 22.29
N ARG A 99 -0.94 -10.23 21.60
CA ARG A 99 -1.02 -11.57 22.21
C ARG A 99 0.03 -11.77 23.30
N ARG A 100 1.27 -11.31 23.10
CA ARG A 100 2.31 -11.34 24.16
C ARG A 100 1.91 -10.49 25.37
N ARG A 101 1.36 -9.29 25.16
CA ARG A 101 0.89 -8.42 26.24
C ARG A 101 -0.27 -9.05 27.01
N TRP A 102 -1.21 -9.66 26.31
CA TRP A 102 -2.34 -10.38 26.89
C TRP A 102 -1.92 -11.62 27.69
N GLN A 103 -0.90 -12.35 27.22
CA GLN A 103 -0.33 -13.48 27.96
C GLN A 103 0.43 -13.04 29.22
N ALA A 104 1.08 -11.88 29.19
CA ALA A 104 1.76 -11.31 30.36
C ALA A 104 0.78 -10.72 31.40
N ASP A 105 -0.43 -10.35 30.97
CA ASP A 105 -1.45 -9.78 31.84
C ASP A 105 -2.19 -10.88 32.63
N ALA A 106 -1.84 -11.00 33.91
CA ALA A 106 -2.39 -11.98 34.84
C ALA A 106 -3.86 -11.72 35.25
N ARG A 107 -4.53 -10.69 34.72
CA ARG A 107 -5.96 -10.47 35.00
C ARG A 107 -6.80 -11.64 34.48
N GLY A 108 -7.78 -12.02 35.31
CA GLY A 108 -8.74 -13.06 34.97
C GLY A 108 -9.66 -12.58 33.85
N ILE A 109 -9.82 -13.40 32.81
CA ILE A 109 -10.74 -13.14 31.70
C ILE A 109 -12.17 -12.92 32.19
N SER A 110 -12.60 -13.67 33.21
CA SER A 110 -13.95 -13.57 33.77
C SER A 110 -14.25 -12.18 34.35
N ASP A 111 -13.29 -11.60 35.09
CA ASP A 111 -13.42 -10.26 35.68
C ASP A 111 -13.47 -9.18 34.59
N LEU A 112 -12.63 -9.30 33.56
CA LEU A 112 -12.67 -8.42 32.39
C LEU A 112 -14.02 -8.50 31.66
N TYR A 113 -14.54 -9.71 31.46
CA TYR A 113 -15.82 -9.92 30.80
C TYR A 113 -16.98 -9.34 31.62
N GLU A 114 -17.01 -9.55 32.93
CA GLU A 114 -18.06 -9.03 33.81
C GLU A 114 -18.07 -7.50 33.83
N ARG A 115 -16.89 -6.87 33.90
CA ARG A 115 -16.73 -5.41 33.77
C ARG A 115 -17.24 -4.89 32.43
N LEU A 116 -16.92 -5.56 31.33
CA LEU A 116 -17.39 -5.19 29.99
C LEU A 116 -18.91 -5.33 29.87
N VAL A 117 -19.49 -6.40 30.43
CA VAL A 117 -20.94 -6.60 30.47
C VAL A 117 -21.63 -5.49 31.26
N ALA A 118 -21.11 -5.13 32.43
CA ALA A 118 -21.64 -4.04 33.24
C ALA A 118 -21.61 -2.71 32.48
N ALA A 119 -20.45 -2.35 31.91
CA ALA A 119 -20.29 -1.12 31.14
C ALA A 119 -21.22 -1.07 29.91
N HIS A 120 -21.32 -2.16 29.15
CA HIS A 120 -22.21 -2.19 27.97
C HIS A 120 -23.69 -2.17 28.36
N THR A 121 -24.07 -2.80 29.46
CA THR A 121 -25.44 -2.76 29.97
C THR A 121 -25.78 -1.36 30.46
N GLU A 122 -24.84 -0.65 31.09
CA GLU A 122 -25.02 0.73 31.54
C GLU A 122 -25.17 1.69 30.35
N ILE A 123 -24.31 1.57 29.33
CA ILE A 123 -24.28 2.51 28.19
C ILE A 123 -25.40 2.20 27.19
N TRP A 124 -25.60 0.93 26.85
CA TRP A 124 -26.47 0.49 25.76
C TRP A 124 -27.74 -0.24 26.21
N GLY A 125 -27.88 -0.52 27.51
CA GLY A 125 -29.01 -1.30 28.05
C GLY A 125 -28.94 -2.80 27.74
N HIS A 126 -27.94 -3.28 27.02
CA HIS A 126 -27.78 -4.68 26.62
C HIS A 126 -26.35 -5.04 26.24
N THR A 127 -26.04 -6.34 26.21
CA THR A 127 -24.71 -6.89 25.86
C THR A 127 -24.52 -7.16 24.37
N ARG A 128 -25.51 -6.94 23.51
CA ARG A 128 -25.45 -7.31 22.08
C ARG A 128 -24.27 -6.70 21.34
N VAL A 129 -23.92 -5.45 21.65
CA VAL A 129 -22.78 -4.76 21.03
C VAL A 129 -21.46 -5.43 21.44
N LEU A 130 -21.34 -5.81 22.72
CA LEU A 130 -20.17 -6.54 23.22
C LEU A 130 -20.05 -7.90 22.54
N GLU A 131 -21.14 -8.66 22.47
CA GLU A 131 -21.15 -9.99 21.83
C GLU A 131 -20.83 -9.89 20.33
N TYR A 132 -21.35 -8.86 19.66
CA TYR A 132 -21.02 -8.58 18.26
C TYR A 132 -19.52 -8.32 18.07
N LYS A 133 -18.90 -7.44 18.87
CA LYS A 133 -17.46 -7.17 18.81
C LYS A 133 -16.62 -8.41 19.08
N ILE A 134 -16.99 -9.21 20.07
CA ILE A 134 -16.28 -10.46 20.39
C ILE A 134 -16.38 -11.45 19.23
N SER A 135 -17.56 -11.59 18.62
CA SER A 135 -17.77 -12.45 17.45
C SER A 135 -16.94 -11.98 16.26
N GLU A 136 -16.96 -10.68 15.98
CA GLU A 136 -16.19 -10.07 14.90
C GLU A 136 -14.69 -10.36 15.02
N TYR A 137 -14.12 -10.20 16.22
CA TYR A 137 -12.71 -10.52 16.45
C TYR A 137 -12.44 -12.03 16.39
N THR A 138 -13.39 -12.86 16.80
CA THR A 138 -13.24 -14.31 16.68
C THR A 138 -13.23 -14.75 15.20
N GLU A 139 -14.06 -14.13 14.36
CA GLU A 139 -14.07 -14.34 12.90
C GLU A 139 -12.76 -13.87 12.24
N GLN A 140 -12.11 -12.85 12.79
CA GLN A 140 -10.77 -12.40 12.39
C GLN A 140 -9.64 -13.34 12.88
N GLY A 141 -9.97 -14.43 13.58
CA GLY A 141 -9.04 -15.48 13.99
C GLY A 141 -8.48 -15.34 15.41
N LEU A 142 -9.05 -14.46 16.24
CA LEU A 142 -8.73 -14.41 17.67
C LEU A 142 -9.49 -15.52 18.42
N THR A 143 -8.95 -15.98 19.54
CA THR A 143 -9.75 -16.79 20.47
C THR A 143 -10.76 -15.90 21.21
N LYS A 144 -11.81 -16.49 21.79
CA LYS A 144 -12.80 -15.74 22.58
C LYS A 144 -12.14 -14.94 23.72
N GLU A 145 -11.12 -15.50 24.37
CA GLU A 145 -10.39 -14.83 25.45
C GLU A 145 -9.57 -13.64 24.94
N GLU A 146 -8.90 -13.82 23.80
CA GLU A 146 -8.15 -12.76 23.12
C GLU A 146 -9.08 -11.64 22.65
N ALA A 147 -10.24 -11.99 22.09
CA ALA A 147 -11.25 -11.03 21.69
C ALA A 147 -11.76 -10.21 22.88
N ILE A 148 -12.00 -10.84 24.04
CA ILE A 148 -12.39 -10.14 25.27
C ILE A 148 -11.29 -9.16 25.72
N ARG A 149 -10.02 -9.59 25.72
CA ARG A 149 -8.89 -8.70 26.08
C ARG A 149 -8.73 -7.56 25.08
N LYS A 150 -8.91 -7.82 23.79
CA LYS A 150 -8.87 -6.79 22.75
C LYS A 150 -9.95 -5.72 22.96
N VAL A 151 -11.19 -6.14 23.19
CA VAL A 151 -12.30 -5.20 23.47
C VAL A 151 -12.02 -4.40 24.75
N ALA A 152 -11.54 -5.05 25.81
CA ALA A 152 -11.18 -4.34 27.04
C ALA A 152 -10.03 -3.34 26.84
N GLU A 153 -9.08 -3.63 25.95
CA GLU A 153 -7.98 -2.72 25.63
C GLU A 153 -8.48 -1.49 24.86
N GLU A 154 -9.34 -1.70 23.85
CA GLU A 154 -9.95 -0.63 23.05
C GLU A 154 -10.86 0.28 23.88
N GLU A 155 -11.59 -0.28 24.83
CA GLU A 155 -12.49 0.47 25.72
C GLU A 155 -11.78 1.04 26.97
N GLY A 156 -10.47 0.82 27.11
CA GLY A 156 -9.67 1.33 28.22
C GLY A 156 -9.93 0.62 29.57
N THR A 157 -10.86 -0.35 29.62
CA THR A 157 -11.15 -1.20 30.79
C THR A 157 -9.95 -2.05 31.19
N LEU A 158 -9.03 -2.31 30.26
CA LEU A 158 -7.74 -2.96 30.50
C LEU A 158 -6.72 -2.01 31.16
N ARG A 159 -7.00 -0.72 31.35
CA ARG A 159 -6.12 0.21 32.09
C ARG A 159 -6.76 0.85 33.33
N SER A 160 -8.08 0.75 33.52
CA SER A 160 -8.72 1.36 34.69
C SER A 160 -8.48 0.53 35.98
N ARG A 161 -7.64 1.10 36.85
CA ARG A 161 -7.65 0.89 38.29
C ARG A 161 -8.75 1.73 38.90
#